data_AF-A0A0E3PDV9-F1
#
_entry.id   AF-A0A0E3PDV9-F1
#
_cell.length_a   1.000
_cell.length_b   1.000
_cell.length_c   1.000
_cell.angle_alpha   90.00
_cell.angle_beta   90.00
_cell.angle_gamma   90.00
#
_symmetry.space_group_name_H-M   'P 1'
#
loop_
_entity.id
_entity.type
_entity.pdbx_description
1 polymer ?
#
loop_
_entity_poly.entity_id
_entity_poly.type
_entity_poly.pdbx_seq_one_letter_code
_entity_poly.pdbx_strand_id
1 'polypeptide(L)' 'MGEKLGENELAIVKEISKDPKTTISELSQIVGISTTAIENNITKLKEKGILKRIGPDKGGYWELIQENGELNS' A
#
# COMPACT_ATOMS: atom_id res chain seq x y z
N MET A 1 1.43 -11.00 19.83
CA MET A 1 1.03 -11.64 18.56
C MET A 1 1.58 -10.74 17.47
N GLY A 2 2.58 -11.21 16.71
CA GLY A 2 3.42 -10.35 15.88
C GLY A 2 2.62 -9.59 14.84
N GLU A 3 2.64 -8.26 14.91
CA GLU A 3 2.08 -7.38 13.89
C GLU A 3 3.03 -7.35 12.69
N LYS A 4 3.15 -8.50 12.00
CA LYS A 4 3.73 -8.54 10.65
C LYS A 4 2.61 -8.15 9.69
N LEU A 5 2.90 -7.20 8.80
CA LEU A 5 2.03 -6.84 7.68
C LEU A 5 1.48 -8.12 7.05
N GLY A 6 0.16 -8.19 6.85
CA GLY A 6 -0.46 -9.34 6.22
C GLY A 6 0.12 -9.55 4.82
N GLU A 7 0.08 -10.80 4.35
CA GLU A 7 0.63 -11.19 3.02
C GLU A 7 0.07 -10.29 1.90
N ASN A 8 -1.19 -9.90 2.02
CA ASN A 8 -1.89 -8.97 1.12
C ASN A 8 -1.36 -7.53 1.20
N GLU A 9 -1.13 -6.99 2.40
CA GLU A 9 -0.58 -5.63 2.59
C GLU A 9 0.82 -5.54 1.95
N LEU A 10 1.64 -6.56 2.17
CA LEU A 10 2.98 -6.68 1.61
C LEU A 10 2.96 -6.80 0.08
N ALA A 11 2.03 -7.58 -0.47
CA ALA A 11 1.84 -7.68 -1.92
C ALA A 11 1.45 -6.34 -2.54
N ILE A 12 0.51 -5.61 -1.92
CA ILE A 12 0.08 -4.27 -2.37
C ILE A 12 1.25 -3.29 -2.35
N VAL A 13 1.97 -3.22 -1.23
CA VAL A 13 3.15 -2.35 -1.09
C VAL A 13 4.19 -2.67 -2.15
N LYS A 14 4.48 -3.95 -2.38
CA LYS A 14 5.46 -4.38 -3.38
C LYS A 14 5.04 -4.01 -4.80
N GLU A 15 3.75 -4.10 -5.12
CA GLU A 15 3.24 -3.72 -6.42
C GLU A 15 3.25 -2.20 -6.61
N ILE A 16 2.89 -1.44 -5.58
CA ILE A 16 2.99 0.03 -5.57
C ILE A 16 4.45 0.50 -5.66
N SER A 17 5.39 -0.21 -5.02
CA SER A 17 6.84 0.07 -5.12
C SER A 17 7.33 -0.05 -6.57
N LYS A 18 6.82 -1.04 -7.30
CA LYS A 18 7.14 -1.22 -8.73
C LYS A 18 6.41 -0.22 -9.61
N ASP A 19 5.11 -0.04 -9.40
CA ASP A 19 4.28 0.89 -10.16
C ASP A 19 3.46 1.80 -9.22
N PRO A 20 4.00 2.98 -8.87
CA PRO A 20 3.31 3.90 -7.97
C PRO A 20 2.10 4.57 -8.62
N LYS A 21 1.86 4.36 -9.92
CA LYS A 21 0.68 4.86 -10.64
C LYS A 21 -0.46 3.84 -10.68
N THR A 22 -0.24 2.66 -10.10
CA THR A 22 -1.24 1.60 -10.05
C THR A 22 -2.52 2.03 -9.35
N THR A 23 -3.62 1.42 -9.76
CA THR A 23 -4.96 1.68 -9.22
C THR A 23 -5.44 0.53 -8.33
N ILE A 24 -6.42 0.80 -7.47
CA ILE A 24 -7.05 -0.21 -6.60
C ILE A 24 -7.56 -1.41 -7.41
N SER A 25 -8.14 -1.16 -8.59
CA SER A 25 -8.62 -2.23 -9.48
C SER A 25 -7.48 -3.10 -10.01
N GLU A 26 -6.35 -2.51 -10.42
CA GLU A 26 -5.21 -3.31 -10.88
C GLU A 26 -4.60 -4.12 -9.75
N LEU A 27 -4.40 -3.50 -8.58
CA LEU A 27 -3.95 -4.20 -7.38
C LEU A 27 -4.88 -5.36 -7.00
N SER A 28 -6.19 -5.18 -7.14
CA SER A 28 -7.18 -6.23 -6.91
C SER A 28 -6.98 -7.41 -7.88
N GLN A 29 -6.72 -7.14 -9.15
CA GLN A 29 -6.46 -8.19 -10.15
C GLN A 29 -5.12 -8.89 -9.91
N ILE A 30 -4.08 -8.14 -9.52
CA ILE A 30 -2.72 -8.67 -9.34
C ILE A 30 -2.61 -9.49 -8.04
N VAL A 31 -3.14 -8.95 -6.93
CA VAL A 31 -3.13 -9.60 -5.62
C VAL A 31 -4.21 -10.68 -5.53
N GLY A 32 -5.26 -10.60 -6.35
CA GLY A 32 -6.35 -11.59 -6.39
C GLY A 32 -7.36 -11.44 -5.25
N ILE A 33 -7.49 -10.23 -4.68
CA ILE A 33 -8.46 -9.93 -3.61
C ILE A 33 -9.41 -8.83 -4.05
N SER A 34 -10.57 -8.71 -3.40
CA SER A 34 -11.57 -7.68 -3.72
C SER A 34 -11.00 -6.27 -3.59
N THR A 35 -11.47 -5.34 -4.42
CA THR A 35 -11.12 -3.90 -4.35
C THR A 35 -11.36 -3.31 -2.97
N THR A 36 -12.44 -3.68 -2.28
CA THR A 36 -12.71 -3.29 -0.89
C THR A 36 -11.63 -3.78 0.09
N ALA A 37 -11.08 -4.98 -0.14
CA ALA A 37 -9.98 -5.48 0.67
C ALA A 37 -8.70 -4.68 0.38
N ILE A 38 -8.41 -4.37 -0.88
CA ILE A 38 -7.31 -3.46 -1.26
C ILE A 38 -7.47 -2.09 -0.59
N GLU A 39 -8.66 -1.47 -0.65
CA GLU A 39 -8.94 -0.18 -0.01
C GLU A 39 -8.73 -0.23 1.51
N ASN A 40 -9.21 -1.28 2.17
CA ASN A 40 -8.98 -1.47 3.60
C ASN A 40 -7.49 -1.59 3.93
N ASN A 41 -6.73 -2.35 3.13
CA ASN A 41 -5.30 -2.48 3.31
C ASN A 41 -4.55 -1.16 3.04
N ILE A 42 -4.88 -0.45 1.96
CA ILE A 42 -4.32 0.88 1.66
C ILE A 42 -4.63 1.87 2.78
N THR A 43 -5.86 1.85 3.31
CA THR A 43 -6.26 2.71 4.44
C THR A 43 -5.41 2.40 5.66
N LYS A 44 -5.28 1.12 6.04
CA LYS A 44 -4.39 0.70 7.13
C LYS A 44 -2.94 1.13 6.91
N LEU A 45 -2.41 0.98 5.69
CA LEU A 45 -1.05 1.40 5.35
C LEU A 45 -0.88 2.92 5.44
N LYS A 46 -1.90 3.69 5.06
CA LYS A 46 -1.92 5.15 5.23
C LYS A 46 -1.97 5.55 6.70
N GLU A 47 -2.81 4.88 7.50
CA GLU A 47 -2.94 5.13 8.94
C GLU A 47 -1.66 4.76 9.70
N LYS A 48 -1.00 3.68 9.29
CA LYS A 48 0.32 3.28 9.79
C LYS A 48 1.45 4.22 9.33
N GLY A 49 1.18 5.15 8.42
CA GLY A 49 2.20 6.04 7.87
C GLY A 49 3.18 5.36 6.91
N ILE A 50 2.83 4.18 6.40
CA ILE A 50 3.66 3.38 5.47
C ILE A 50 3.44 3.84 4.03
N LEU A 51 2.23 4.29 3.70
CA LEU A 51 1.83 4.62 2.34
C LEU A 51 1.18 6.00 2.27
N LYS A 52 1.53 6.79 1.26
CA LYS A 52 0.97 8.13 1.08
C LYS A 52 0.72 8.40 -0.39
N ARG A 53 -0.38 9.10 -0.69
CA ARG A 53 -0.64 9.59 -2.04
C ARG A 53 0.04 10.95 -2.21
N ILE A 54 0.99 11.05 -3.13
CA ILE A 54 1.77 12.25 -3.41
C ILE A 54 1.54 12.68 -4.85
N GLY A 55 1.27 13.96 -5.05
CA GLY A 55 1.20 14.59 -6.38
C GLY A 55 -0.11 15.33 -6.64
N PRO A 56 -0.16 16.10 -7.75
CA PRO A 56 -1.27 16.99 -8.06
C PRO A 56 -2.55 16.21 -8.41
N ASP A 57 -3.71 16.87 -8.33
CA ASP A 57 -5.04 16.31 -8.63
C ASP A 57 -5.12 15.49 -9.93
N LYS A 58 -4.26 15.78 -10.91
CA LYS A 58 -4.20 15.12 -12.23
C LYS A 58 -2.99 14.21 -12.45
N GLY A 59 -2.30 13.77 -11.40
CA GLY A 59 -1.11 12.93 -11.54
C GLY A 59 -0.55 12.34 -10.26
N GLY A 60 -1.33 12.32 -9.19
CA GLY A 60 -0.90 11.74 -7.92
C GLY A 60 -0.52 10.26 -8.06
N TYR A 61 0.64 9.92 -7.52
CA TYR A 61 1.17 8.57 -7.40
C TYR A 61 1.20 8.14 -5.93
N TRP A 62 1.34 6.85 -5.69
CA TRP A 62 1.49 6.28 -4.36
C TRP A 62 2.98 6.21 -4.01
N GLU A 63 3.35 6.80 -2.90
CA GLU A 63 4.71 6.78 -2.37
C GLU A 63 4.74 5.93 -1.09
N LEU A 64 5.71 5.03 -1.04
CA LEU A 64 6.01 4.26 0.17
C LEU A 64 6.91 5.11 1.06
N ILE A 65 6.38 5.45 2.23
CA ILE A 65 7.09 6.26 3.22
C ILE A 65 8.01 5.36 4.08
N GLN A 66 7.69 4.06 4.17
CA GLN A 66 8.42 3.13 5.03
C GLN A 66 8.66 1.79 4.33
N GLU A 67 9.75 1.69 3.59
CA GLU A 67 10.34 0.42 3.16
C GLU A 67 11.59 0.21 4.03
N ASN A 68 11.54 -0.81 4.91
CA ASN A 68 12.45 -1.12 6.02
C ASN A 68 12.19 -0.37 7.34
N GLY A 69 11.74 -1.14 8.32
CA GLY A 69 11.37 -0.66 9.63
C GLY A 69 12.55 -0.44 10.57
N GLU A 70 12.30 0.37 11.58
CA GLU A 70 12.89 0.16 12.89
C GLU A 70 11.82 0.40 13.95
N LEU A 71 11.54 -0.66 14.71
CA LEU A 71 11.03 -0.54 16.07
C LEU A 71 12.12 0.17 16.88
N ASN A 72 12.04 1.48 17.01
CA ASN A 72 12.66 2.23 18.10
C ASN A 72 11.48 3.02 18.71
N SER A 73 11.00 2.78 19.93
CA SER A 73 11.71 2.54 21.19
C SER A 73 10.81 1.81 22.18
#